data_AF-A0A7W9WD43-F1
#
_entry.id   AF-A0A7W9WD43-F1
#
_cell.length_a   1.000
_cell.length_b   1.000
_cell.length_c   1.000
_cell.angle_alpha   90.00
_cell.angle_beta   90.00
_cell.angle_gamma   90.00
#
_symmetry.space_group_name_H-M   'P 1'
#
loop_
_entity.id
_entity.type
_entity.pdbx_description
1 polymer ?
#
loop_
_entity_poly.entity_id
_entity_poly.type
_entity_poly.pdbx_seq_one_letter_code
_entity_poly.pdbx_strand_id
1 'polypeptide(L)'
;MSSQLPQEIEKIAPEEIINTLQSAYKVFQGEHDQLDDLLKNGGQLLRKVTKRFTPTQLIVGIAVVASVAVLVAARAMDTDQEEAA
;
A
#
# COMPACT_ATOMS: atom_id res chain seq x y z
N MET A 1 7.89 28.05 8.09
CA MET A 1 7.11 27.02 8.82
C MET A 1 6.63 25.97 7.81
N SER A 2 7.49 25.03 7.35
CA SER A 2 7.07 24.03 6.33
C SER A 2 8.17 23.05 5.93
N SER A 3 8.65 22.14 6.80
CA SER A 3 9.52 21.02 6.35
C SER A 3 9.53 19.79 7.28
N GLN A 4 8.48 19.51 8.06
CA GLN A 4 8.46 18.35 8.98
C GLN A 4 7.75 17.10 8.43
N LEU A 5 7.37 17.10 7.15
CA LEU A 5 6.80 15.93 6.47
C LEU A 5 7.76 14.73 6.25
N PRO A 6 9.09 14.87 6.11
CA PRO A 6 9.95 13.72 5.80
C PRO A 6 10.15 12.74 6.97
N GLN A 7 10.21 13.23 8.21
CA GLN A 7 10.77 12.46 9.33
C GLN A 7 9.81 11.43 9.96
N GLU A 8 8.51 11.59 9.77
CA GLU A 8 7.52 10.61 10.27
C GLU A 8 7.24 9.51 9.22
N ILE A 9 7.49 9.78 7.93
CA ILE A 9 7.46 8.77 6.87
C ILE A 9 8.68 7.84 7.00
N GLU A 10 9.86 8.38 7.31
CA GLU A 10 11.09 7.60 7.57
C GLU A 10 10.98 6.59 8.73
N LYS A 11 10.00 6.75 9.63
CA LYS A 11 9.84 5.87 10.81
C LYS A 11 8.89 4.69 10.59
N ILE A 12 8.16 4.65 9.47
CA ILE A 12 7.61 3.39 8.99
C ILE A 12 8.77 2.68 8.32
N ALA A 13 9.26 1.62 8.96
CA ALA A 13 10.38 0.87 8.45
C ALA A 13 10.01 0.34 7.05
N PRO A 14 10.75 0.68 5.98
CA PRO A 14 10.44 0.24 4.62
C PRO A 14 10.29 -1.29 4.55
N GLU A 15 10.99 -2.01 5.41
CA GLU A 15 10.91 -3.46 5.59
C GLU A 15 9.50 -3.93 5.99
N GLU A 16 8.78 -3.20 6.85
CA GLU A 16 7.42 -3.59 7.28
C GLU A 16 6.40 -3.45 6.15
N ILE A 17 6.57 -2.42 5.31
CA ILE A 17 5.75 -2.23 4.10
C ILE A 17 6.05 -3.35 3.12
N ILE A 18 7.33 -3.62 2.84
CA ILE A 18 7.76 -4.67 1.90
C ILE A 18 7.24 -6.04 2.34
N ASN A 19 7.39 -6.40 3.61
CA ASN A 19 6.92 -7.67 4.15
C ASN A 19 5.39 -7.80 4.02
N THR A 20 4.64 -6.73 4.32
CA THR A 20 3.17 -6.72 4.18
C THR A 20 2.75 -6.91 2.72
N LEU A 21 3.40 -6.19 1.79
CA LEU A 21 3.12 -6.30 0.36
C LEU A 21 3.49 -7.68 -0.20
N GLN A 22 4.61 -8.25 0.26
CA GLN A 22 5.05 -9.58 -0.15
C GLN A 22 4.08 -10.66 0.33
N SER A 23 3.63 -10.60 1.59
CA SER A 23 2.60 -11.51 2.10
C SER A 23 1.28 -11.32 1.36
N ALA A 24 0.87 -10.08 1.05
CA ALA A 24 -0.31 -9.79 0.23
C ALA A 24 -0.24 -10.41 -1.15
N TYR A 25 0.90 -10.27 -1.80
CA TYR A 25 1.13 -10.81 -3.12
C TYR A 25 1.09 -12.35 -3.14
N LYS A 26 1.69 -13.01 -2.14
CA LYS A 26 1.66 -14.47 -2.02
C LYS A 26 0.26 -15.02 -1.71
N VAL A 27 -0.47 -14.35 -0.82
CA VAL A 27 -1.88 -14.68 -0.55
C VAL A 27 -2.72 -14.55 -1.84
N PHE A 28 -2.51 -13.49 -2.61
CA PHE A 28 -3.22 -13.27 -3.87
C PHE A 28 -2.89 -14.35 -4.93
N GLN A 29 -1.71 -14.97 -4.87
CA GLN A 29 -1.32 -16.13 -5.69
C GLN A 29 -1.90 -17.47 -5.21
N GLY A 30 -2.64 -17.50 -4.10
CA GLY A 30 -3.27 -18.70 -3.57
C GLY A 30 -2.51 -19.38 -2.43
N GLU A 31 -1.38 -18.83 -1.96
CA GLU A 31 -0.68 -19.31 -0.75
C GLU A 31 -1.38 -18.77 0.52
N HIS A 32 -2.46 -19.43 0.92
CA HIS A 32 -3.25 -19.04 2.10
C HIS A 32 -2.46 -19.14 3.43
N ASP A 33 -1.34 -19.86 3.46
CA ASP A 33 -0.47 -19.93 4.65
C ASP A 33 0.17 -18.58 5.01
N GLN A 34 0.26 -17.65 4.05
CA GLN A 34 0.77 -16.30 4.26
C GLN A 34 -0.30 -15.32 4.77
N LEU A 35 -1.56 -15.77 4.92
CA LEU A 35 -2.65 -14.93 5.42
C LEU A 35 -2.40 -14.45 6.85
N ASP A 36 -1.87 -15.31 7.72
CA ASP A 36 -1.62 -14.93 9.11
C ASP A 36 -0.49 -13.90 9.20
N ASP A 37 0.56 -14.09 8.39
CA ASP A 37 1.67 -13.12 8.27
C ASP A 37 1.21 -11.79 7.66
N LEU A 38 0.31 -11.81 6.67
CA LEU A 38 -0.33 -10.62 6.13
C LEU A 38 -1.10 -9.87 7.21
N LEU A 39 -1.97 -10.55 7.96
CA LEU A 39 -2.82 -9.94 8.97
C LEU A 39 -1.96 -9.36 10.11
N LYS A 40 -0.91 -10.07 10.50
CA LYS A 40 0.04 -9.64 11.53
C LYS A 40 0.85 -8.41 11.07
N ASN A 41 1.48 -8.48 9.91
CA ASN A 41 2.35 -7.41 9.40
C ASN A 41 1.51 -6.19 8.97
N GLY A 42 0.39 -6.42 8.27
CA GLY A 42 -0.55 -5.37 7.88
C GLY A 42 -1.25 -4.71 9.08
N GLY A 43 -1.58 -5.48 10.12
CA GLY A 43 -2.15 -4.95 11.36
C GLY A 43 -1.16 -4.06 12.13
N GLN A 44 0.12 -4.45 12.20
CA GLN A 44 1.17 -3.63 12.82
C GLN A 44 1.40 -2.33 12.02
N LEU A 45 1.42 -2.43 10.69
CA LEU A 45 1.57 -1.29 9.79
C LEU A 45 0.39 -0.31 9.93
N LEU A 46 -0.84 -0.79 9.85
CA LEU A 46 -2.06 0.02 10.05
C LEU A 46 -2.08 0.70 11.42
N ARG A 47 -1.66 -0.01 12.47
CA ARG A 47 -1.58 0.55 13.83
C ARG A 47 -0.52 1.65 13.96
N LYS A 48 0.62 1.54 13.25
CA LYS A 48 1.64 2.59 13.20
C LYS A 48 1.14 3.79 12.41
N VAL A 49 0.54 3.56 11.25
CA VAL A 49 -0.03 4.59 10.37
C VAL A 49 -1.14 5.38 11.07
N THR A 50 -2.10 4.71 11.69
CA THR A 50 -3.21 5.36 12.42
C THR A 50 -2.78 6.16 13.66
N LYS A 51 -1.67 5.77 14.30
CA LYS A 51 -1.11 6.50 15.45
C LYS A 51 -0.23 7.69 15.07
N ARG A 52 0.36 7.67 13.88
CA ARG A 52 1.39 8.64 13.45
C ARG A 52 0.85 9.72 12.52
N PHE A 53 -0.20 9.41 11.77
CA PHE A 53 -0.80 10.32 10.80
C PHE A 53 -2.09 10.93 11.34
N THR A 54 -2.31 12.20 10.98
CA THR A 54 -3.59 12.86 11.27
C THR A 54 -4.70 12.33 10.34
N PRO A 55 -5.98 12.41 10.74
CA PRO A 55 -7.10 11.92 9.92
C PRO A 55 -7.10 12.51 8.50
N THR A 56 -6.81 13.80 8.37
CA THR A 56 -6.74 14.49 7.07
C THR A 56 -5.64 13.93 6.18
N GLN A 57 -4.44 13.66 6.74
CA GLN A 57 -3.34 13.08 5.97
C GLN A 57 -3.64 11.65 5.52
N LEU A 58 -4.34 10.86 6.34
CA LEU A 58 -4.78 9.52 5.95
C LEU A 58 -5.80 9.56 4.81
N ILE A 59 -6.81 10.44 4.91
CA ILE A 59 -7.83 10.59 3.85
C ILE A 59 -7.18 10.99 2.53
N VAL A 60 -6.30 11.99 2.55
CA VAL A 60 -5.58 12.44 1.35
C VAL A 60 -4.66 11.35 0.83
N GLY A 61 -3.93 10.65 1.71
CA GLY A 61 -3.05 9.55 1.32
C GLY A 61 -3.81 8.40 0.65
N ILE A 62 -4.95 7.98 1.20
CA ILE A 62 -5.80 6.95 0.63
C ILE A 62 -6.34 7.39 -0.74
N ALA A 63 -6.78 8.64 -0.87
CA ALA A 63 -7.28 9.17 -2.14
C ALA A 63 -6.21 9.13 -3.24
N VAL A 64 -4.99 9.55 -2.92
CA VAL A 64 -3.84 9.50 -3.85
C VAL A 64 -3.53 8.07 -4.27
N VAL A 65 -3.43 7.14 -3.31
CA VAL A 65 -3.17 5.72 -3.60
C VAL A 65 -4.26 5.12 -4.47
N ALA A 66 -5.54 5.40 -4.18
CA ALA A 66 -6.66 4.91 -4.96
C ALA A 66 -6.66 5.46 -6.39
N SER A 67 -6.40 6.76 -6.59
CA SER A 67 -6.30 7.36 -7.92
C SER A 67 -5.18 6.74 -8.75
N VAL A 68 -4.02 6.50 -8.16
CA VAL A 68 -2.89 5.82 -8.83
C VAL A 68 -3.29 4.39 -9.22
N ALA A 69 -3.93 3.65 -8.31
CA ALA A 69 -4.38 2.28 -8.59
C ALA A 69 -5.35 2.22 -9.77
N VAL A 70 -6.33 3.13 -9.83
CA VAL A 70 -7.28 3.21 -10.95
C VAL A 70 -6.57 3.51 -12.28
N LEU A 71 -5.62 4.44 -12.28
CA LEU A 71 -4.86 4.78 -13.49
C LEU A 71 -4.00 3.61 -13.99
N VAL A 72 -3.34 2.90 -13.07
CA VAL A 72 -2.53 1.72 -13.42
C VAL A 72 -3.43 0.61 -13.97
N ALA A 73 -4.57 0.33 -13.33
CA ALA A 73 -5.52 -0.66 -13.80
C ALA A 73 -6.07 -0.31 -15.20
N ALA A 74 -6.45 0.96 -15.41
CA ALA A 74 -6.93 1.42 -16.71
C ALA A 74 -5.86 1.23 -17.81
N ARG A 75 -4.60 1.59 -17.53
CA ARG A 75 -3.49 1.40 -18.48
C ARG A 75 -3.16 -0.07 -18.74
N ALA A 76 -3.26 -0.93 -17.74
CA ALA A 76 -3.06 -2.36 -17.93
C ALA A 76 -4.12 -2.94 -18.88
N MET A 77 -5.39 -2.53 -18.71
CA MET A 77 -6.48 -2.93 -19.59
C MET A 77 -6.32 -2.41 -21.03
N ASP A 78 -5.79 -1.19 -21.20
CA ASP A 78 -5.48 -0.64 -22.53
C ASP A 78 -4.33 -1.43 -23.20
N THR A 79 -3.32 -1.85 -22.43
CA THR A 79 -2.18 -2.64 -22.95
C THR A 79 -2.63 -4.02 -23.46
N ASP A 80 -3.59 -4.66 -22.77
CA ASP A 80 -4.17 -5.93 -23.20
C ASP A 80 -5.05 -5.79 -24.48
N GLN A 81 -5.55 -4.60 -24.81
CA GLN A 81 -6.32 -4.34 -26.04
C GLN A 81 -5.43 -4.11 -27.27
N GLU A 82 -4.23 -3.55 -27.10
CA GLU A 82 -3.33 -3.20 -28.21
C GLU A 82 -2.57 -4.42 -28.78
N GLU A 83 -2.45 -5.52 -28.02
CA GLU A 83 -1.86 -6.79 -28.49
C GLU A 83 -2.87 -7.67 -29.28
N ALA A 84 -4.16 -7.33 -29.27
CA ALA A 84 -5.25 -8.09 -29.90
C ALA A 84 -5.85 -7.43 -31.16
N ALA A 85 -5.30 -6.30 -31.61
CA ALA A 85 -5.71 -5.56 -32.82
C ALA A 85 -4.61 -5.59 -33.89
#